data_AF-A0A967KGA6-F1
#
_entry.id   AF-A0A967KGA6-F1
#
_cell.length_a   1.000
_cell.length_b   1.000
_cell.length_c   1.000
_cell.angle_alpha   90.00
_cell.angle_beta   90.00
_cell.angle_gamma   90.00
#
_symmetry.space_group_name_H-M   'P 1'
#
loop_
_entity.id
_entity.type
_entity.pdbx_description
1 polymer ?
#
loop_
_entity_poly.entity_id
_entity_poly.type
_entity_poly.pdbx_seq_one_letter_code
_entity_poly.pdbx_strand_id
1 'polypeptide(L)'
;MPIPDSETEMPFETVIVAISETPGTSCLSDTSARPLEMRANGQLHSAPATLMTTRPGVFAGGDVVTGPNTVVDAIADGKKAALMIGRWLEGQDLEQPGVSRLPDVYIAPVPLNEDELANADRVEPPMLDVASRRHSQREVESSLSAEDAAVEARRCLRCDLEFTRGRAPESASLAAGETG
;
A
#
# COMPACT_ATOMS: atom_id res chain seq x y z
N MET A 1 -10.67 14.08 -26.91
CA MET A 1 -11.66 14.78 -27.77
C MET A 1 -12.67 13.75 -28.24
N PRO A 2 -13.98 14.05 -28.25
CA PRO A 2 -14.96 13.18 -28.89
C PRO A 2 -14.66 13.08 -30.39
N ILE A 3 -14.86 11.89 -30.96
CA ILE A 3 -14.74 11.62 -32.39
C ILE A 3 -16.14 11.77 -32.98
N PRO A 4 -16.39 12.78 -33.83
CA PRO A 4 -17.70 12.94 -34.47
C PRO A 4 -18.10 11.68 -35.24
N ASP A 5 -19.39 11.33 -35.21
CA ASP A 5 -20.00 10.21 -35.93
C ASP A 5 -19.46 8.81 -35.54
N SER A 6 -18.97 8.66 -34.30
CA SER A 6 -18.48 7.37 -33.76
C SER A 6 -19.50 6.67 -32.84
N GLU A 7 -20.63 7.31 -32.58
CA GLU A 7 -21.71 6.80 -31.75
C GLU A 7 -22.32 5.55 -32.39
N THR A 8 -22.50 4.49 -31.59
CA THR A 8 -23.09 3.23 -32.04
C THR A 8 -24.23 2.85 -31.10
N GLU A 9 -25.33 2.39 -31.67
CA GLU A 9 -26.44 1.82 -30.92
C GLU A 9 -26.37 0.30 -30.93
N MET A 10 -26.55 -0.34 -29.77
CA MET A 10 -26.59 -1.78 -29.63
C MET A 10 -27.77 -2.17 -28.72
N PRO A 11 -28.61 -3.14 -29.11
CA PRO A 11 -29.69 -3.60 -28.24
C PRO A 11 -29.15 -4.48 -27.10
N PHE A 12 -29.64 -4.24 -25.88
CA PHE A 12 -29.35 -5.04 -24.70
C PHE A 12 -30.64 -5.31 -23.92
N GLU A 13 -30.74 -6.49 -23.31
CA GLU A 13 -31.85 -6.83 -22.41
C GLU A 13 -31.59 -6.37 -20.97
N THR A 14 -30.31 -6.22 -20.58
CA THR A 14 -29.90 -5.78 -19.25
C THR A 14 -28.58 -5.02 -19.36
N VAL A 15 -28.49 -3.92 -18.62
CA VAL A 15 -27.29 -3.09 -18.51
C VAL A 15 -26.92 -2.97 -17.03
N ILE A 16 -25.70 -3.32 -16.68
CA ILE A 16 -25.13 -3.11 -15.34
C ILE A 16 -24.07 -2.02 -15.47
N VAL A 17 -24.29 -0.89 -14.82
CA VAL A 17 -23.37 0.25 -14.84
C VAL A 17 -22.38 0.12 -13.69
N ALA A 18 -21.11 -0.14 -14.01
CA ALA A 18 -20.02 -0.30 -13.03
C ALA A 18 -18.88 0.70 -13.30
N ILE A 19 -19.22 1.98 -13.52
CA ILE A 19 -18.29 3.05 -13.90
C ILE A 19 -17.78 3.85 -12.69
N SER A 20 -17.47 3.16 -11.58
CA SER A 20 -17.10 3.73 -10.28
C SER A 20 -18.29 4.20 -9.42
N GLU A 21 -17.98 4.80 -8.28
CA GLU A 21 -18.91 5.27 -7.26
C GLU A 21 -18.47 6.64 -6.71
N THR A 22 -19.39 7.32 -6.00
CA THR A 22 -19.12 8.60 -5.33
C THR A 22 -19.59 8.55 -3.87
N PRO A 23 -18.88 9.22 -2.94
CA PRO A 23 -19.27 9.21 -1.54
C PRO A 23 -20.67 9.81 -1.31
N GLY A 24 -21.51 9.10 -0.56
CA GLY A 24 -22.79 9.61 -0.10
C GLY A 24 -22.61 10.59 1.06
N THR A 25 -22.62 11.90 0.79
CA THR A 25 -22.27 12.94 1.77
C THR A 25 -23.45 13.75 2.29
N SER A 26 -24.68 13.31 1.98
CA SER A 26 -25.92 13.96 2.44
C SER A 26 -26.07 14.00 3.96
N CYS A 27 -25.51 13.03 4.69
CA CYS A 27 -25.50 13.05 6.15
C CYS A 27 -24.45 14.00 6.75
N LEU A 28 -23.51 14.46 5.92
CA LEU A 28 -22.42 15.36 6.29
C LEU A 28 -22.72 16.82 5.94
N SER A 29 -23.86 17.10 5.30
CA SER A 29 -24.36 18.46 5.08
C SER A 29 -24.74 19.07 6.43
N ASP A 30 -23.73 19.57 7.12
CA ASP A 30 -23.82 20.05 8.47
C ASP A 30 -24.34 21.48 8.51
N THR A 31 -25.43 21.71 9.25
CA THR A 31 -26.00 23.03 9.52
C THR A 31 -25.37 23.70 10.75
N SER A 32 -24.35 23.10 11.35
CA SER A 32 -23.61 23.69 12.46
C SER A 32 -22.85 24.97 12.07
N ALA A 33 -22.46 25.75 13.08
CA ALA A 33 -21.67 26.97 12.91
C ALA A 33 -20.27 26.75 12.29
N ARG A 34 -19.83 25.49 12.15
CA ARG A 34 -18.56 25.10 11.50
C ARG A 34 -18.81 23.91 10.58
N PRO A 35 -19.33 24.15 9.36
CA PRO A 35 -19.60 23.08 8.42
C PRO A 35 -18.31 22.38 7.98
N LEU A 36 -18.44 21.10 7.68
CA LEU A 36 -17.38 20.32 7.07
C LEU A 36 -17.15 20.80 5.63
N GLU A 37 -15.89 21.03 5.27
CA GLU A 37 -15.55 21.45 3.91
C GLU A 37 -15.57 20.26 2.95
N MET A 38 -16.27 20.42 1.84
CA MET A 38 -16.36 19.43 0.77
C MET A 38 -15.55 19.92 -0.45
N ARG A 39 -14.84 19.00 -1.09
CA ARG A 39 -14.18 19.25 -2.38
C ARG A 39 -15.21 19.28 -3.51
N ALA A 40 -14.84 19.89 -4.64
CA ALA A 40 -15.70 19.99 -5.82
C ALA A 40 -16.18 18.63 -6.39
N ASN A 41 -15.44 17.56 -6.12
CA ASN A 41 -15.76 16.19 -6.52
C ASN A 41 -16.64 15.43 -5.49
N GLY A 42 -17.16 16.11 -4.47
CA GLY A 42 -18.04 15.52 -3.45
C GLY A 42 -17.33 14.76 -2.34
N GLN A 43 -15.99 14.77 -2.31
CA GLN A 43 -15.19 14.19 -1.23
C GLN A 43 -15.06 15.15 -0.05
N LEU A 44 -14.93 14.62 1.15
CA LEU A 44 -14.68 15.39 2.36
C LEU A 44 -13.23 15.88 2.39
N HIS A 45 -13.03 17.16 2.72
CA HIS A 45 -11.69 17.72 2.87
C HIS A 45 -11.09 17.33 4.23
N SER A 46 -9.89 16.72 4.20
CA SER A 46 -9.06 16.53 5.38
C SER A 46 -7.58 16.75 5.07
N ALA A 47 -6.81 17.11 6.10
CA ALA A 47 -5.37 17.31 6.00
C ALA A 47 -4.65 15.96 5.80
N PRO A 48 -3.85 15.76 4.74
CA PRO A 48 -3.25 14.45 4.44
C PRO A 48 -2.38 13.88 5.56
N ALA A 49 -1.69 14.74 6.31
CA ALA A 49 -0.77 14.32 7.38
C ALA A 49 -1.49 13.90 8.68
N THR A 50 -2.61 14.54 9.03
CA THR A 50 -3.29 14.37 10.33
C THR A 50 -4.68 13.77 10.21
N LEU A 51 -5.24 13.72 9.00
CA LEU A 51 -6.63 13.36 8.71
C LEU A 51 -7.68 14.26 9.37
N MET A 52 -7.28 15.37 9.98
CA MET A 52 -8.21 16.31 10.58
C MET A 52 -8.96 17.07 9.47
N THR A 53 -10.27 17.20 9.62
CA THR A 53 -11.12 18.00 8.73
C THR A 53 -10.99 19.49 9.08
N THR A 54 -11.71 20.36 8.39
CA THR A 54 -11.79 21.79 8.75
C THR A 54 -12.42 22.03 10.12
N ARG A 55 -13.12 21.04 10.69
CA ARG A 55 -13.65 21.09 12.05
C ARG A 55 -12.68 20.45 13.04
N PRO A 56 -12.14 21.21 14.01
CA PRO A 56 -11.23 20.68 15.03
C PRO A 56 -11.83 19.50 15.79
N GLY A 57 -11.04 18.46 15.98
CA GLY A 57 -11.45 17.22 16.65
C GLY A 57 -12.28 16.26 15.80
N VAL A 58 -12.56 16.59 14.54
CA VAL A 58 -13.20 15.66 13.59
C VAL A 58 -12.20 15.23 12.54
N PHE A 59 -12.08 13.91 12.36
CA PHE A 59 -11.11 13.27 11.48
C PHE A 59 -11.84 12.45 10.41
N ALA A 60 -11.22 12.34 9.24
CA ALA A 60 -11.76 11.57 8.12
C ALA A 60 -10.66 10.97 7.26
N GLY A 61 -10.90 9.74 6.79
CA GLY A 61 -10.05 9.00 5.86
C GLY A 61 -10.85 7.92 5.13
N GLY A 62 -10.19 7.18 4.25
CA GLY A 62 -10.84 6.23 3.32
C GLY A 62 -11.55 6.93 2.16
N ASP A 63 -12.43 6.21 1.48
CA ASP A 63 -13.01 6.63 0.20
C ASP A 63 -13.82 7.94 0.28
N VAL A 64 -14.33 8.31 1.45
CA VAL A 64 -14.99 9.61 1.65
C VAL A 64 -14.04 10.79 1.43
N VAL A 65 -12.73 10.59 1.60
CA VAL A 65 -11.67 11.60 1.42
C VAL A 65 -10.91 11.41 0.11
N THR A 66 -10.58 10.16 -0.25
CA THR A 66 -9.75 9.85 -1.44
C THR A 66 -10.56 9.59 -2.70
N GLY A 67 -11.83 9.20 -2.54
CA GLY A 67 -12.58 8.49 -3.59
C GLY A 67 -12.21 6.99 -3.60
N PRO A 68 -12.83 6.20 -4.48
CA PRO A 68 -12.69 4.75 -4.51
C PRO A 68 -11.22 4.33 -4.57
N ASN A 69 -10.78 3.60 -3.55
CA ASN A 69 -9.40 3.14 -3.44
C ASN A 69 -9.33 1.70 -2.88
N THR A 70 -8.15 1.25 -2.48
CA THR A 70 -7.96 -0.08 -1.90
C THR A 70 -8.45 -0.14 -0.46
N VAL A 71 -8.95 -1.31 -0.04
CA VAL A 71 -9.31 -1.59 1.35
C VAL A 71 -8.11 -1.40 2.30
N VAL A 72 -6.89 -1.68 1.81
CA VAL A 72 -5.66 -1.54 2.59
C VAL A 72 -5.41 -0.06 2.94
N ASP A 73 -5.65 0.85 2.00
CA ASP A 73 -5.50 2.28 2.24
C ASP A 73 -6.55 2.80 3.23
N ALA A 74 -7.81 2.36 3.12
CA ALA A 74 -8.84 2.70 4.09
C ALA A 74 -8.51 2.21 5.51
N ILE A 75 -7.92 1.01 5.64
CA ILE A 75 -7.42 0.49 6.92
C ILE A 75 -6.24 1.32 7.44
N ALA A 76 -5.31 1.71 6.57
CA ALA A 76 -4.18 2.55 6.93
C ALA A 76 -4.65 3.91 7.47
N ASP A 77 -5.63 4.52 6.80
CA ASP A 77 -6.28 5.76 7.24
C ASP A 77 -6.99 5.58 8.58
N GLY A 78 -7.70 4.46 8.79
CA GLY A 78 -8.34 4.16 10.08
C GLY A 78 -7.33 4.07 11.24
N LYS A 79 -6.20 3.38 11.03
CA LYS A 79 -5.11 3.30 12.03
C LYS A 79 -4.52 4.66 12.32
N LYS A 80 -4.31 5.47 11.27
CA LYS A 80 -3.78 6.83 11.38
C LYS A 80 -4.76 7.74 12.12
N ALA A 81 -6.05 7.70 11.80
CA ALA A 81 -7.08 8.49 12.45
C ALA A 81 -7.17 8.15 13.94
N ALA A 82 -7.13 6.87 14.32
CA ALA A 82 -7.13 6.46 15.73
C ALA A 82 -5.95 7.05 16.52
N LEU A 83 -4.75 7.04 15.94
CA LEU A 83 -3.56 7.65 16.54
C LEU A 83 -3.70 9.16 16.70
N MET A 84 -4.24 9.85 15.69
CA MET A 84 -4.43 11.31 15.72
C MET A 84 -5.53 11.74 16.68
N ILE A 85 -6.61 10.97 16.78
CA ILE A 85 -7.66 11.16 17.79
C ILE A 85 -7.07 11.03 19.20
N GLY A 86 -6.27 9.99 19.46
CA GLY A 86 -5.59 9.81 20.75
C GLY A 86 -4.73 11.01 21.12
N ARG A 87 -3.87 11.46 20.20
CA ARG A 87 -3.04 12.65 20.38
C ARG A 87 -3.85 13.92 20.64
N TRP A 88 -4.92 14.13 19.88
CA TRP A 88 -5.81 15.29 20.04
C TRP A 88 -6.44 15.33 21.43
N LEU A 89 -6.92 14.18 21.92
CA LEU A 89 -7.50 14.07 23.26
C LEU A 89 -6.48 14.31 24.37
N GLU A 90 -5.21 13.94 24.14
CA GLU A 90 -4.09 14.16 25.06
C GLU A 90 -3.45 15.55 24.93
N GLY A 91 -3.89 16.38 23.99
CA GLY A 91 -3.31 17.70 23.72
C GLY A 91 -1.88 17.65 23.15
N GLN A 92 -1.53 16.53 22.52
CA GLN A 92 -0.24 16.33 21.86
C GLN A 92 -0.22 16.92 20.45
N ASP A 93 0.98 17.12 19.92
CA ASP A 93 1.17 17.55 18.53
C ASP A 93 0.65 16.48 17.55
N LEU A 94 -0.10 16.93 16.55
CA LEU A 94 -0.66 16.08 15.50
C LEU A 94 0.33 15.85 14.36
N GLU A 95 1.31 16.73 14.18
CA GLU A 95 2.34 16.51 13.19
C GLU A 95 3.29 15.40 13.66
N GLN A 96 3.53 14.43 12.77
CA GLN A 96 4.54 13.41 13.00
C GLN A 96 5.78 13.75 12.17
N PRO A 97 6.95 13.91 12.79
CA PRO A 97 8.18 13.75 12.04
C PRO A 97 8.21 12.33 11.48
N GLY A 98 8.47 12.19 10.18
CA GLY A 98 8.58 10.89 9.55
C GLY A 98 9.68 10.07 10.24
N VAL A 99 9.31 9.01 10.94
CA VAL A 99 10.28 8.11 11.57
C VAL A 99 10.62 7.02 10.56
N SER A 100 11.82 7.10 9.97
CA SER A 100 12.35 6.00 9.17
C SER A 100 12.57 4.80 10.09
N ARG A 101 11.78 3.74 9.92
CA ARG A 101 12.08 2.44 10.55
C ARG A 101 13.11 1.73 9.69
N LEU A 102 14.38 1.90 10.05
CA LEU A 102 15.47 1.16 9.42
C LEU A 102 15.51 -0.28 9.95
N PRO A 103 16.02 -1.24 9.15
CA PRO A 103 16.23 -2.60 9.62
C PRO A 103 17.10 -2.61 10.87
N ASP A 104 16.63 -3.33 11.89
CA ASP A 104 17.20 -3.33 13.22
C ASP A 104 17.64 -4.74 13.67
N VAL A 105 17.26 -5.77 12.90
CA VAL A 105 17.64 -7.17 13.09
C VAL A 105 18.73 -7.56 12.08
N TYR A 106 19.85 -8.08 12.58
CA TYR A 106 20.88 -8.68 11.74
C TYR A 106 20.50 -10.11 11.36
N ILE A 107 20.60 -10.42 10.07
CA ILE A 107 20.44 -11.77 9.54
C ILE A 107 21.75 -12.15 8.84
N ALA A 108 22.37 -13.26 9.25
CA ALA A 108 23.61 -13.72 8.64
C ALA A 108 23.41 -13.99 7.14
N PRO A 109 24.32 -13.51 6.25
CA PRO A 109 24.27 -13.86 4.85
C PRO A 109 24.37 -15.37 4.63
N VAL A 110 23.52 -15.89 3.75
CA VAL A 110 23.69 -17.23 3.21
C VAL A 110 24.76 -17.13 2.12
N PRO A 111 25.87 -17.88 2.22
CA PRO A 111 26.89 -17.88 1.18
C PRO A 111 26.28 -18.44 -0.11
N LEU A 112 26.51 -17.73 -1.22
CA LEU A 112 26.16 -18.16 -2.56
C LEU A 112 27.43 -18.54 -3.30
N ASN A 113 27.36 -19.60 -4.11
CA ASN A 113 28.46 -19.91 -5.02
C ASN A 113 28.45 -18.97 -6.25
N GLU A 114 29.54 -18.96 -7.01
CA GLU A 114 29.70 -18.07 -8.16
C GLU A 114 28.63 -18.32 -9.24
N ASP A 115 28.22 -19.57 -9.44
CA ASP A 115 27.20 -19.94 -10.40
C ASP A 115 25.80 -19.45 -9.98
N GLU A 116 25.47 -19.51 -8.68
CA GLU A 116 24.23 -18.98 -8.10
C GLU A 116 24.17 -17.46 -8.22
N LEU A 117 25.30 -16.77 -8.10
CA LEU A 117 25.37 -15.32 -8.27
C LEU A 117 25.29 -14.90 -9.74
N ALA A 118 25.90 -15.68 -10.63
CA ALA A 118 25.93 -15.39 -12.06
C ALA A 118 24.61 -15.74 -12.78
N ASN A 119 23.88 -16.76 -12.31
CA ASN A 119 22.65 -17.26 -12.94
C ASN A 119 21.39 -16.98 -12.09
N ALA A 120 21.42 -15.91 -11.28
CA ALA A 120 20.31 -15.50 -10.43
C ALA A 120 19.25 -14.75 -11.26
N ASP A 121 18.58 -15.45 -12.17
CA ASP A 121 17.46 -14.91 -12.93
C ASP A 121 16.24 -14.67 -12.04
N ARG A 122 15.43 -13.67 -12.41
CA ARG A 122 14.19 -13.38 -11.70
C ARG A 122 13.21 -14.54 -11.90
N VAL A 123 12.68 -15.08 -10.81
CA VAL A 123 11.62 -16.09 -10.91
C VAL A 123 10.32 -15.40 -11.30
N GLU A 124 9.69 -15.87 -12.38
CA GLU A 124 8.39 -15.37 -12.83
C GLU A 124 7.25 -16.10 -12.10
N PRO A 125 6.35 -15.37 -11.43
CA PRO A 125 5.22 -16.00 -10.74
C PRO A 125 4.31 -16.76 -11.71
N PRO A 126 3.74 -17.91 -11.30
CA PRO A 126 2.77 -18.62 -12.11
C PRO A 126 1.53 -17.75 -12.35
N MET A 127 1.20 -17.52 -13.62
CA MET A 127 0.04 -16.75 -14.02
C MET A 127 -1.02 -17.64 -14.69
N LEU A 128 -2.29 -17.42 -14.37
CA LEU A 128 -3.40 -17.99 -15.13
C LEU A 128 -3.37 -17.49 -16.56
N ASP A 129 -3.71 -18.36 -17.52
CA ASP A 129 -3.82 -17.96 -18.91
C ASP A 129 -5.03 -17.04 -19.14
N VAL A 130 -4.98 -16.24 -20.20
CA VAL A 130 -6.01 -15.23 -20.50
C VAL A 130 -7.39 -15.85 -20.74
N ALA A 131 -7.48 -17.07 -21.31
CA ALA A 131 -8.77 -17.71 -21.56
C ALA A 131 -9.45 -18.10 -20.25
N SER A 132 -8.68 -18.62 -19.28
CA SER A 132 -9.15 -18.96 -17.94
C SER A 132 -9.57 -17.74 -17.10
N ARG A 133 -8.94 -16.57 -17.30
CA ARG A 133 -9.27 -15.33 -16.58
C ARG A 133 -10.68 -14.82 -16.88
N ARG A 134 -11.18 -15.00 -18.11
CA ARG A 134 -12.47 -14.43 -18.57
C ARG A 134 -13.69 -15.01 -17.85
N HIS A 135 -13.54 -16.20 -17.26
CA HIS A 135 -14.64 -16.96 -16.69
C HIS A 135 -14.39 -17.37 -15.24
N SER A 136 -13.37 -16.79 -14.58
CA SER A 136 -13.07 -17.12 -13.19
C SER A 136 -12.69 -15.89 -12.38
N GLN A 137 -13.05 -15.91 -11.10
CA GLN A 137 -12.59 -14.94 -10.10
C GLN A 137 -11.36 -15.47 -9.35
N ARG A 138 -10.65 -16.44 -9.94
CA ARG A 138 -9.44 -17.00 -9.34
C ARG A 138 -8.32 -15.98 -9.44
N GLU A 139 -7.44 -16.01 -8.44
CA GLU A 139 -6.26 -15.18 -8.43
C GLU A 139 -5.43 -15.40 -9.70
N VAL A 140 -5.08 -14.29 -10.37
CA VAL A 140 -4.43 -14.33 -11.68
C VAL A 140 -2.94 -14.64 -11.55
N GLU A 141 -2.29 -14.02 -10.58
CA GLU A 141 -0.88 -14.21 -10.25
C GLU A 141 -0.80 -15.01 -8.95
N SER A 142 -0.31 -16.24 -9.03
CA SER A 142 -0.16 -17.10 -7.85
C SER A 142 1.15 -16.80 -7.12
N SER A 143 1.19 -17.13 -5.82
CA SER A 143 2.43 -17.05 -5.05
C SER A 143 3.52 -17.98 -5.59
N LEU A 144 4.78 -17.59 -5.36
CA LEU A 144 5.94 -18.45 -5.61
C LEU A 144 5.87 -19.71 -4.73
N SER A 145 6.41 -20.81 -5.22
CA SER A 145 6.66 -21.98 -4.39
C SER A 145 7.67 -21.64 -3.28
N ALA A 146 7.71 -22.41 -2.20
CA ALA A 146 8.68 -22.16 -1.12
C ALA A 146 10.14 -22.25 -1.61
N GLU A 147 10.40 -23.11 -2.60
CA GLU A 147 11.71 -23.27 -3.24
C GLU A 147 12.06 -22.04 -4.08
N ASP A 148 11.15 -21.62 -4.96
CA ASP A 148 11.31 -20.42 -5.80
C ASP A 148 11.45 -19.15 -4.97
N ALA A 149 10.69 -19.03 -3.89
CA ALA A 149 10.79 -17.90 -2.96
C ALA A 149 12.15 -17.88 -2.25
N ALA A 150 12.72 -19.04 -1.92
CA ALA A 150 14.05 -19.13 -1.33
C ALA A 150 15.14 -18.74 -2.34
N VAL A 151 15.00 -19.13 -3.61
CA VAL A 151 15.89 -18.69 -4.70
C VAL A 151 15.80 -17.18 -4.91
N GLU A 152 14.59 -16.63 -5.00
CA GLU A 152 14.39 -15.18 -5.19
C GLU A 152 14.94 -14.38 -3.99
N ALA A 153 14.80 -14.88 -2.76
CA ALA A 153 15.36 -14.23 -1.56
C ALA A 153 16.91 -14.18 -1.57
N ARG A 154 17.57 -15.15 -2.22
CA ARG A 154 19.04 -15.16 -2.38
C ARG A 154 19.55 -14.08 -3.33
N ARG A 155 18.70 -13.52 -4.20
CA ARG A 155 19.06 -12.40 -5.09
C ARG A 155 19.14 -11.04 -4.38
N CYS A 156 18.86 -10.99 -3.08
CA CYS A 156 18.86 -9.76 -2.29
C CYS A 156 20.24 -9.07 -2.29
N LEU A 157 20.29 -7.78 -2.63
CA LEU A 157 21.51 -6.95 -2.58
C LEU A 157 21.98 -6.60 -1.16
N ARG A 158 21.27 -7.06 -0.12
CA ARG A 158 21.63 -6.92 1.30
C ARG A 158 21.90 -5.47 1.77
N CYS A 159 21.06 -4.52 1.35
CA CYS A 159 21.13 -3.13 1.83
C CYS A 159 20.88 -3.00 3.35
N ASP A 160 20.23 -3.99 3.97
CA ASP A 160 20.04 -4.09 5.41
C ASP A 160 21.37 -4.14 6.18
N LEU A 161 22.44 -4.65 5.57
CA LEU A 161 23.75 -4.77 6.21
C LEU A 161 24.37 -3.41 6.54
N GLU A 162 24.00 -2.34 5.83
CA GLU A 162 24.43 -0.97 6.16
C GLU A 162 24.00 -0.57 7.57
N PHE A 163 22.82 -1.03 8.01
CA PHE A 163 22.22 -0.66 9.29
C PHE A 163 22.40 -1.73 10.38
N THR A 164 22.62 -2.99 9.99
CA THR A 164 22.53 -4.15 10.89
C THR A 164 23.86 -4.83 11.20
N ARG A 165 24.94 -4.60 10.42
CA ARG A 165 26.26 -5.26 10.64
C ARG A 165 26.79 -5.09 12.06
N GLY A 166 26.61 -3.92 12.68
CA GLY A 166 27.04 -3.64 14.05
C GLY A 166 26.28 -4.40 15.13
N ARG A 167 25.22 -5.12 14.75
CA ARG A 167 24.38 -5.95 15.64
C ARG A 167 24.59 -7.44 15.41
N ALA A 168 25.61 -7.81 14.64
CA ALA A 168 25.96 -9.21 14.41
C ALA A 168 26.32 -9.89 15.75
N PRO A 169 25.84 -11.12 16.01
CA PRO A 169 26.28 -11.88 17.17
C PRO A 169 27.79 -12.17 17.08
N GLU A 170 28.49 -12.30 18.21
CA GLU A 170 29.95 -12.53 18.23
C GLU A 170 30.37 -13.75 17.37
N SER A 171 29.50 -14.75 17.24
CA SER A 171 29.71 -15.93 16.39
C SER A 171 29.73 -15.65 14.89
N ALA A 172 29.14 -14.54 14.41
CA ALA A 172 29.10 -14.16 13.00
C ALA A 172 30.31 -13.32 12.56
N SER A 173 31.04 -12.72 13.51
CA SER A 173 32.29 -11.97 13.25
C SER A 173 33.42 -12.87 12.70
N LEU A 174 33.42 -14.15 13.10
CA LEU A 174 34.45 -15.12 12.71
C LEU A 174 34.32 -15.63 11.27
N ALA A 175 33.15 -15.51 10.64
CA ALA A 175 32.95 -15.95 9.25
C ALA A 175 33.38 -14.92 8.20
N ALA A 176 33.67 -13.68 8.60
CA ALA A 176 34.10 -12.60 7.70
C ALA A 176 35.63 -12.41 7.63
N GLY A 177 36.39 -13.29 8.31
CA GLY A 177 37.83 -13.13 8.55
C GLY A 177 38.76 -14.08 7.80
N GLU A 178 38.31 -14.79 6.76
CA GLU A 178 39.18 -15.69 5.99
C GLU A 178 38.88 -15.65 4.49
N THR A 179 39.32 -14.60 3.81
CA THR A 179 39.84 -14.69 2.43
C THR A 179 40.82 -13.52 2.25
N GLY A 180 42.12 -13.84 2.19
CA GLY A 180 43.18 -12.91 1.82
C GLY A 180 43.24 -12.64 0.31
#